data_AF-A0A013WTM9-F1
#
_entry.id   AF-A0A013WTM9-F1
#
_cell.length_a   1.000
_cell.length_b   1.000
_cell.length_c   1.000
_cell.angle_alpha   90.00
_cell.angle_beta   90.00
_cell.angle_gamma   90.00
#
_symmetry.space_group_name_H-M   'P 1'
#
loop_
_entity.id
_entity.type
_entity.pdbx_description
1 polymer ?
#
loop_
_entity_poly.entity_id
_entity_poly.type
_entity_poly.pdbx_seq_one_letter_code
_entity_poly.pdbx_strand_id
1 'polypeptide(L)' 'MIQDDIFARLLTFPNVLVTGHQGFFTGEALTAIAAATIENLSSFEGTGVAAHQIAPVRS' A
#
# COMPACT_ATOMS: atom_id res chain seq x y z
N MET A 1 -19.27 4.60 15.85
CA MET A 1 -17.98 4.21 16.44
C MET A 1 -17.65 2.84 15.83
N ILE A 2 -16.59 2.72 15.04
CA ILE A 2 -16.12 1.38 14.61
C ILE A 2 -15.48 0.78 15.86
N GLN A 3 -16.22 -0.08 16.55
CA GLN A 3 -15.73 -0.83 17.68
C GLN A 3 -15.16 -2.14 17.11
N ASP A 4 -13.93 -2.09 16.62
CA ASP A 4 -13.21 -3.31 16.27
C ASP A 4 -12.73 -3.96 17.57
N ASP A 5 -13.62 -4.71 18.21
CA ASP A 5 -13.40 -5.34 19.51
C ASP A 5 -12.24 -6.34 19.48
N ILE A 6 -11.96 -6.93 18.31
CA ILE A 6 -10.83 -7.84 18.14
C ILE A 6 -9.53 -7.03 18.15
N PHE A 7 -9.46 -5.96 17.36
CA PHE A 7 -8.30 -5.06 17.35
C PHE A 7 -8.04 -4.47 18.74
N ALA A 8 -9.09 -3.96 19.40
CA ALA A 8 -9.00 -3.40 20.75
C ALA A 8 -8.47 -4.44 21.77
N ARG A 9 -8.96 -5.69 21.70
CA ARG A 9 -8.48 -6.76 22.58
C ARG A 9 -7.03 -7.13 22.30
N LEU A 10 -6.62 -7.20 21.03
CA LEU A 10 -5.24 -7.52 20.64
C LEU A 10 -4.24 -6.53 21.24
N LEU A 11 -4.58 -5.24 21.29
CA LEU A 11 -3.73 -4.19 21.88
C LEU A 11 -3.54 -4.30 23.40
N THR A 12 -4.32 -5.14 24.09
CA THR A 12 -4.19 -5.34 25.55
C THR A 12 -3.19 -6.43 25.94
N PHE A 13 -2.77 -7.29 25.01
CA PHE A 13 -1.84 -8.38 25.31
C PHE A 13 -0.38 -7.90 25.30
N PRO A 14 0.43 -8.23 26.32
CA PRO A 14 1.83 -7.79 26.39
C PRO A 14 2.73 -8.44 25.33
N ASN A 15 2.27 -9.53 24.71
CA ASN A 15 3.01 -10.27 23.68
C ASN A 15 2.54 -9.93 22.25
N VAL A 16 1.76 -8.86 22.08
CA VAL A 16 1.25 -8.42 20.78
C VAL A 16 1.82 -7.04 20.47
N LEU A 17 2.49 -6.93 19.33
CA LEU A 17 2.93 -5.66 18.76
C LEU A 17 2.25 -5.46 17.41
N VAL A 18 1.52 -4.35 17.28
CA VAL A 18 0.87 -3.95 16.03
C VAL A 18 1.58 -2.72 15.49
N THR A 19 1.84 -2.68 14.19
CA THR A 19 2.40 -1.54 13.49
C THR A 19 1.52 -1.15 12.31
N GLY A 20 1.54 0.12 11.93
CA GLY A 20 0.66 0.66 10.89
C GLY A 20 1.14 0.35 9.48
N HIS A 21 1.02 -0.90 9.04
CA HIS A 21 1.42 -1.34 7.69
C HIS A 21 2.86 -0.91 7.32
N GLN A 22 3.78 -0.83 8.30
CA GLN A 22 5.12 -0.27 8.11
C GLN A 22 6.13 -1.29 7.55
N GLY A 23 5.67 -2.50 7.19
CA GLY A 23 6.55 -3.55 6.69
C GLY A 23 7.31 -3.17 5.41
N PHE A 24 6.79 -2.24 4.61
CA PHE A 24 7.44 -1.75 3.39
C PHE A 24 8.38 -0.56 3.62
N PHE A 25 8.47 0.00 4.83
CA PHE A 25 9.07 1.32 5.06
C PHE A 25 10.62 1.27 5.16
N THR A 26 11.26 0.73 4.13
CA THR A 26 12.73 0.77 3.94
C THR A 26 13.11 1.70 2.79
N GLY A 27 14.37 2.16 2.76
CA GLY A 27 14.85 3.05 1.69
C GLY A 27 14.78 2.39 0.31
N GLU A 28 15.11 1.09 0.24
CA GLU A 28 15.09 0.30 -0.99
C GLU A 28 13.67 0.13 -1.53
N ALA A 29 12.73 -0.23 -0.66
CA ALA A 29 11.34 -0.43 -1.04
C ALA A 29 10.71 0.90 -1.51
N LEU A 30 10.96 2.01 -0.81
CA LEU A 30 10.49 3.32 -1.25
C LEU A 30 11.11 3.76 -2.58
N THR A 31 12.39 3.47 -2.80
CA THR A 31 13.04 3.76 -4.08
C THR A 31 12.40 2.96 -5.22
N ALA A 32 12.10 1.68 -5.00
CA ALA A 32 11.40 0.84 -5.98
C ALA A 32 9.97 1.33 -6.24
N ILE A 33 9.23 1.74 -5.20
CA ILE A 33 7.88 2.32 -5.34
C ILE A 33 7.93 3.61 -6.16
N ALA A 34 8.90 4.49 -5.90
CA ALA A 34 9.08 5.73 -6.66
C ALA A 34 9.41 5.43 -8.13
N ALA A 35 10.31 4.49 -8.40
CA ALA A 35 10.66 4.07 -9.76
C ALA A 35 9.44 3.53 -10.53
N ALA A 36 8.67 2.62 -9.94
CA ALA A 36 7.45 2.09 -10.54
C ALA A 36 6.38 3.17 -10.77
N THR A 37 6.32 4.18 -9.88
CA THR A 37 5.42 5.33 -10.03
C THR A 37 5.81 6.19 -11.23
N ILE A 38 7.10 6.48 -11.40
CA ILE A 38 7.61 7.22 -12.56
C ILE A 38 7.35 6.44 -13.85
N GLU A 39 7.61 5.13 -13.85
CA GLU A 39 7.33 4.26 -15.00
C GLU A 39 5.86 4.30 -15.41
N ASN A 40 4.93 4.25 -14.44
CA ASN A 40 3.50 4.39 -14.71
C ASN A 40 3.17 5.70 -15.41
N LEU A 41 3.76 6.81 -14.96
CA LEU A 41 3.54 8.12 -15.56
C LEU A 41 4.12 8.21 -16.97
N SER A 42 5.36 7.77 -17.17
CA SER A 42 6.01 7.78 -18.48
C SER A 42 5.29 6.89 -19.49
N SER A 43 4.82 5.71 -19.08
CA SER A 43 4.01 4.83 -19.93
C SER A 43 2.70 5.50 -20.32
N PHE A 44 2.04 6.16 -19.35
CA PHE A 44 0.78 6.87 -19.60
C PHE A 44 0.97 8.04 -20.57
N GLU A 45 2.04 8.84 -20.40
CA GLU A 45 2.38 9.92 -21.31
C GLU A 45 2.64 9.42 -22.74
N GLY A 46 3.38 8.32 -22.90
CA GLY A 46 3.75 7.79 -24.22
C GLY A 46 2.66 6.98 -24.93
N THR A 47 1.81 6.29 -24.18
CA THR A 47 0.86 5.30 -24.74
C THR A 47 -0.60 5.56 -24.40
N GLY A 48 -0.88 6.49 -23.49
CA GLY A 48 -2.21 6.69 -22.91
C GLY A 48 -2.61 5.65 -21.86
N VAL A 49 -1.72 4.70 -21.53
CA VAL A 49 -1.97 3.61 -20.58
C VAL A 49 -0.81 3.50 -19.59
N ALA A 50 -1.10 3.50 -18.29
CA ALA A 50 -0.07 3.29 -17.28
C ALA A 50 0.35 1.81 -17.23
N ALA A 51 1.64 1.53 -16.99
CA ALA A 51 2.18 0.17 -16.97
C ALA A 51 1.46 -0.75 -15.97
N HIS A 52 1.06 -0.22 -14.82
CA HIS A 52 0.35 -0.92 -13.75
C HIS A 52 -1.07 -0.36 -13.53
N GLN A 53 -1.80 -0.05 -14.62
CA GLN A 53 -3.18 0.42 -14.53
C GLN A 53 -4.10 -0.65 -13.90
N ILE A 54 -4.93 -0.24 -12.94
CA ILE A 54 -6.02 -1.08 -12.44
C ILE A 54 -7.27 -0.84 -13.29
N ALA A 55 -7.74 -1.88 -13.97
CA ALA A 55 -9.00 -1.82 -14.70
C ALA A 55 -10.17 -1.62 -13.72
N PRO A 56 -11.22 -0.87 -14.11
CA PRO A 56 -12.40 -0.73 -13.27
C PRO A 56 -13.04 -2.11 -13.04
N VAL A 57 -13.25 -2.46 -11.78
CA VAL A 57 -14.05 -3.63 -11.39
C VAL A 57 -15.47 -3.39 -11.90
N ARG A 58 -15.94 -4.22 -12.84
CA ARG A 58 -17.34 -4.21 -13.24
C ARG A 58 -18.16 -4.84 -12.11
N SER A 59 -18.97 -4.02 -11.43
CA SER A 59 -19.99 -4.45 -10.47
C SER A 59 -21.12 -5.20 -11.16
#